data_AF-A0A358N6P0-F1
#
_entry.id   AF-A0A358N6P0-F1
#
_cell.length_a   1.000
_cell.length_b   1.000
_cell.length_c   1.000
_cell.angle_alpha   90.00
_cell.angle_beta   90.00
_cell.angle_gamma   90.00
#
_symmetry.space_group_name_H-M   'P 1'
#
loop_
_entity.id
_entity.type
_entity.pdbx_description
1 polymer ?
#
loop_
_entity_poly.entity_id
_entity_poly.type
_entity_poly.pdbx_seq_one_letter_code
_entity_poly.pdbx_strand_id
1 'polypeptide(L)'
;MNDLTRAEKDRVIQMAWEDRTSFDAIRTQFALSPGEVIKLMRCEMTPNSFRMWRKRTAGRSTKHERRFEAQHERNELRRFRCKSQRG
;
A
#
# COMPACT_ATOMS: atom_id res chain seq x y z
N MET A 1 -18.06 9.14 -15.43
CA MET A 1 -16.78 8.57 -15.89
C MET A 1 -15.82 9.73 -15.96
N ASN A 2 -14.72 9.71 -15.20
CA ASN A 2 -13.69 10.73 -15.37
C ASN A 2 -12.96 10.40 -16.67
N ASP A 3 -13.30 11.12 -17.73
CA ASP A 3 -12.59 11.07 -19.00
C ASP A 3 -11.20 11.70 -18.82
N LEU A 4 -10.29 10.93 -18.22
CA LEU A 4 -8.88 11.29 -18.13
C LEU A 4 -8.32 11.34 -19.55
N THR A 5 -7.75 12.49 -19.89
CA THR A 5 -6.97 12.64 -21.12
C THR A 5 -5.79 11.67 -21.12
N ARG A 6 -5.28 11.35 -22.31
CA ARG A 6 -4.10 10.48 -22.45
C ARG A 6 -2.90 11.00 -21.64
N ALA A 7 -2.71 12.33 -21.64
CA ALA A 7 -1.64 12.97 -20.87
C ALA A 7 -1.82 12.80 -19.35
N GLU A 8 -3.05 12.86 -18.84
CA GLU A 8 -3.31 12.61 -17.41
C GLU A 8 -3.09 11.15 -17.05
N LYS A 9 -3.50 10.21 -17.91
CA LYS A 9 -3.22 8.77 -17.71
C LYS A 9 -1.72 8.52 -17.66
N ASP A 10 -0.95 9.04 -18.63
CA ASP A 10 0.51 8.90 -18.66
C ASP A 10 1.15 9.48 -17.39
N ARG A 11 0.65 10.63 -16.90
CA ARG A 11 1.14 11.25 -15.67
C ARG A 11 0.80 10.44 -14.42
N VAL A 12 -0.40 9.86 -14.34
CA VAL A 12 -0.79 8.94 -13.25
C VAL A 12 0.08 7.69 -13.28
N ILE A 13 0.35 7.12 -14.46
CA ILE A 13 1.22 5.95 -14.63
C ILE A 13 2.64 6.28 -14.16
N GLN A 14 3.18 7.42 -14.59
CA GLN A 14 4.52 7.87 -14.21
C GLN A 14 4.62 8.10 -12.69
N MET A 15 3.64 8.80 -12.11
CA MET A 15 3.54 9.05 -10.68
C MET A 15 3.43 7.77 -9.85
N ALA A 16 2.61 6.80 -10.28
CA ALA A 16 2.48 5.54 -9.56
C ALA A 16 3.64 4.55 -9.81
N TRP A 17 4.46 4.76 -10.84
CA TRP A 17 5.75 4.06 -10.98
C TRP A 17 6.82 4.59 -10.04
N GLU A 18 6.77 5.87 -9.67
CA GLU A 18 7.65 6.42 -8.64
C GLU A 18 7.27 5.86 -7.27
N ASP A 19 8.17 5.08 -6.68
CA ASP A 19 8.00 4.50 -5.34
C ASP A 19 7.83 5.56 -4.22
N ARG A 20 7.95 6.86 -4.53
CA ARG A 20 7.78 7.97 -3.59
C ARG A 20 6.40 8.64 -3.63
N THR A 21 5.56 8.36 -4.62
CA THR A 21 4.24 8.98 -4.69
C THR A 21 3.23 8.21 -3.84
N SER A 22 2.64 8.88 -2.85
CA SER A 22 1.53 8.32 -2.11
C SER A 22 0.27 8.30 -2.98
N PHE A 23 -0.60 7.31 -2.78
CA PHE A 23 -1.93 7.32 -3.42
C PHE A 23 -2.73 8.57 -3.05
N ASP A 24 -2.43 9.19 -1.91
CA ASP A 24 -3.05 10.44 -1.48
C ASP A 24 -2.68 11.62 -2.39
N ALA A 25 -1.41 11.74 -2.80
CA ALA A 25 -0.98 12.77 -3.76
C ALA A 25 -1.63 12.63 -5.14
N ILE A 26 -1.87 11.38 -5.58
CA ILE A 26 -2.58 11.08 -6.82
C ILE A 26 -4.05 11.48 -6.67
N ARG A 27 -4.65 11.17 -5.53
CA ARG A 27 -6.03 11.54 -5.21
C ARG A 27 -6.23 13.05 -5.17
N THR A 28 -5.30 13.81 -4.60
CA THR A 28 -5.42 15.28 -4.56
C THR A 28 -5.32 15.91 -5.95
N GLN A 29 -4.47 15.38 -6.83
CA GLN A 29 -4.25 15.94 -8.16
C GLN A 29 -5.29 15.51 -9.20
N PHE A 30 -5.68 14.24 -9.18
CA PHE A 30 -6.54 13.65 -10.22
C PHE A 30 -7.92 13.25 -9.71
N ALA A 31 -8.23 13.52 -8.43
CA ALA A 31 -9.45 13.06 -7.75
C ALA A 31 -9.66 11.54 -7.81
N LEU A 32 -8.60 10.76 -8.09
CA LEU A 32 -8.68 9.31 -8.24
C LEU A 32 -8.53 8.59 -6.90
N SER A 33 -9.43 7.66 -6.65
CA SER A 33 -9.27 6.75 -5.52
C SER A 33 -8.10 5.78 -5.74
N PRO A 34 -7.47 5.26 -4.67
CA PRO A 34 -6.41 4.26 -4.80
C PRO A 34 -6.86 3.04 -5.62
N GLY A 35 -8.14 2.65 -5.50
CA GLY A 35 -8.72 1.55 -6.26
C GLY A 35 -8.79 1.82 -7.75
N GLU A 36 -9.09 3.06 -8.16
CA GLU A 36 -9.11 3.46 -9.58
C GLU A 36 -7.70 3.47 -10.17
N VAL A 37 -6.71 3.96 -9.42
CA VAL A 37 -5.30 3.90 -9.86
C VAL A 37 -4.84 2.46 -10.05
N ILE A 38 -5.21 1.55 -9.15
CA ILE A 38 -4.89 0.12 -9.27
C ILE A 38 -5.56 -0.49 -10.50
N LYS A 39 -6.83 -0.14 -10.78
CA LYS A 39 -7.54 -0.60 -11.98
C LYS A 39 -6.89 -0.06 -13.25
N LEU A 40 -6.56 1.22 -13.28
CA LEU A 40 -5.86 1.86 -14.40
C LEU A 40 -4.53 1.16 -14.67
N MET A 41 -3.70 0.99 -13.63
CA MET A 41 -2.44 0.26 -13.75
C MET A 41 -2.66 -1.16 -14.27
N ARG A 42 -3.65 -1.89 -13.75
CA ARG A 42 -3.91 -3.26 -14.22
C ARG A 42 -4.28 -3.33 -15.71
N CYS A 43 -4.91 -2.30 -16.26
CA CYS A 43 -5.27 -2.22 -17.68
C CYS A 43 -4.08 -1.80 -18.56
N GLU A 44 -3.21 -0.93 -18.06
CA GLU A 44 -2.13 -0.31 -18.85
C GLU A 44 -0.85 -1.15 -18.92
N MET A 45 -0.59 -2.01 -17.92
CA MET A 45 0.63 -2.83 -17.88
C MET A 45 0.35 -4.33 -17.95
N THR A 46 1.38 -5.08 -18.37
CA THR A 46 1.31 -6.54 -18.41
C THR A 46 1.17 -7.14 -17.01
N PRO A 47 0.56 -8.33 -16.88
CA PRO A 47 0.34 -8.98 -15.58
C PRO A 47 1.63 -9.17 -14.76
N ASN A 48 2.75 -9.45 -15.42
CA ASN A 48 4.05 -9.61 -14.75
C ASN A 48 4.58 -8.30 -14.18
N SER A 49 4.54 -7.20 -14.95
CA SER A 49 4.92 -5.87 -14.46
C SER A 49 4.01 -5.39 -13.33
N PHE A 50 2.71 -5.66 -13.44
CA PHE A 50 1.74 -5.34 -12.39
C PHE A 50 2.02 -6.08 -11.07
N ARG A 51 2.37 -7.37 -11.13
CA ARG A 51 2.78 -8.13 -9.94
C ARG A 51 4.01 -7.54 -9.26
N MET A 52 5.03 -7.14 -10.04
CA MET A 52 6.22 -6.49 -9.49
C MET A 52 5.91 -5.13 -8.87
N TRP A 53 5.09 -4.32 -9.54
CA TRP A 53 4.61 -3.03 -9.02
C TRP A 53 3.79 -3.20 -7.74
N ARG A 54 2.88 -4.18 -7.68
CA ARG A 54 2.12 -4.49 -6.46
C ARG A 54 3.00 -4.96 -5.32
N LYS A 55 4.03 -5.76 -5.59
CA LYS A 55 5.00 -6.15 -4.55
C LYS A 55 5.73 -4.95 -3.95
N ARG A 56 6.09 -3.95 -4.77
CA ARG A 56 6.74 -2.71 -4.32
C ARG A 56 5.77 -1.79 -3.57
N THR A 57 4.59 -1.54 -4.11
CA THR A 57 3.60 -0.60 -3.55
C THR A 57 2.84 -1.15 -2.35
N ALA A 58 2.60 -2.46 -2.27
CA ALA A 58 2.00 -3.11 -1.11
C ALA A 58 3.01 -3.35 0.03
N GLY A 59 4.32 -3.39 -0.29
CA GLY A 59 5.40 -3.60 0.69
C GLY A 59 5.64 -2.44 1.65
N ARG A 60 4.97 -1.29 1.47
CA ARG A 60 4.84 -0.28 2.52
C ARG A 60 3.79 -0.75 3.54
N SER A 61 4.12 -1.79 4.30
CA SER A 61 3.45 -2.00 5.58
C SER A 61 3.62 -0.70 6.36
N THR A 62 2.49 -0.03 6.55
CA THR A 62 2.41 1.04 7.52
C THR A 62 3.01 0.52 8.82
N LYS A 63 3.76 1.38 9.52
CA LYS A 63 4.40 1.09 10.82
C LYS A 63 3.47 0.41 11.85
N HIS A 64 2.15 0.39 11.61
CA HIS A 64 1.12 -0.21 12.43
C HIS A 64 0.76 -1.67 12.11
N GLU A 65 1.09 -2.23 10.94
CA GLU A 65 0.88 -3.67 10.67
C GLU A 65 1.87 -4.55 11.42
N ARG A 66 3.10 -4.06 11.64
CA ARG A 66 4.10 -4.75 12.47
C ARG A 66 3.69 -4.90 13.94
N ARG A 67 2.64 -4.20 14.41
CA ARG A 67 2.04 -4.41 15.73
C ARG A 67 0.93 -5.45 15.74
N PHE A 68 0.26 -5.70 14.60
CA PHE A 68 -0.84 -6.65 14.51
C PHE A 68 -0.35 -8.08 14.20
N GLU A 69 0.65 -8.24 13.33
CA GLU A 69 1.26 -9.57 13.10
C GLU A 69 1.96 -10.11 14.36
N ALA A 70 2.57 -9.24 15.17
CA ALA A 70 3.15 -9.63 16.46
C ALA A 70 2.08 -10.00 17.54
N GLN A 71 0.80 -9.72 17.30
CA GLN A 71 -0.28 -10.00 18.26
C GLN A 71 -1.06 -11.28 17.97
N HIS A 72 -1.05 -11.79 16.73
CA HIS A 72 -1.90 -12.92 16.35
C HIS A 72 -1.26 -14.31 16.45
N GLU A 73 0.05 -14.40 16.75
CA GLU A 73 0.77 -15.66 16.98
C GLU A 73 0.91 -16.02 18.47
N ARG A 74 0.14 -15.37 19.34
CA ARG A 74 0.12 -15.64 20.79
C ARG A 74 -1.29 -15.73 21.32
N ASN A 75 -2.08 -16.65 20.76
CA ASN A 75 -3.21 -17.20 21.49
C ASN A 75 -2.72 -18.29 22.46
N GLU A 76 -1.88 -17.90 23.42
CA GLU A 76 -1.74 -18.57 24.71
C GLU A 76 -1.59 -17.48 25.77
N LEU A 77 -2.73 -17.20 26.40
CA LEU A 77 -2.91 -16.66 27.75
C LEU A 77 -1.83 -15.67 28.25
N ARG A 78 -2.24 -14.40 28.30
CA ARG A 78 -1.70 -13.33 29.14
C ARG A 78 -1.09 -13.85 30.46
N ARG A 79 0.24 -14.03 30.50
CA ARG A 79 1.01 -13.97 31.75
C ARG A 79 2.02 -12.83 31.62
N PHE A 80 1.61 -11.66 32.09
CA PHE A 80 2.53 -10.59 32.43
C PHE A 80 3.50 -11.15 33.49
N ARG A 81 4.75 -11.45 33.10
CA ARG A 81 5.80 -11.82 34.04
C ARG A 81 6.85 -10.73 34.01
N CYS A 82 6.73 -9.77 34.92
CA CYS A 82 7.76 -8.75 35.16
C CYS A 82 8.95 -9.39 35.88
N LYS A 83 10.17 -9.14 35.39
CA LYS A 83 11.39 -9.84 35.85
C LYS A 83 11.99 -9.29 37.16
N SER A 84 11.35 -8.32 37.83
CA SER A 84 11.88 -7.71 39.06
C SER A 84 11.29 -8.25 40.37
N GLN A 85 10.47 -9.30 40.34
CA GLN A 85 10.03 -10.00 41.55
C GLN A 85 10.89 -11.25 41.77
N ARG A 86 12.09 -11.04 42.31
CA ARG A 86 12.84 -12.06 43.05
C ARG A 86 13.16 -11.45 44.40
N GLY A 87 12.33 -11.79 45.39
CA GLY A 87 12.72 -11.81 46.80
C GLY A 87 13.21 -13.21 47.13
#